data_AF-A0A960FNM3-F1
#
_entry.id   AF-A0A960FNM3-F1
#
_cell.length_a   1.000
_cell.length_b   1.000
_cell.length_c   1.000
_cell.angle_alpha   90.00
_cell.angle_beta   90.00
_cell.angle_gamma   90.00
#
_symmetry.space_group_name_H-M   'P 1'
#
loop_
_entity.id
_entity.type
_entity.pdbx_description
1 polymer ?
#
loop_
_entity_poly.entity_id
_entity_poly.type
_entity_poly.pdbx_seq_one_letter_code
_entity_poly.pdbx_strand_id
1 'polypeptide(L)'
;MSDHLMIRPPRPAEFRAVQQVEVAAGALFASVGMGLVAEHEPFTTIELEGFLDRGAFWVATPVGGDPVAYLLVEEVDGCAHIEQVTVHPDHGRQGVGARLVDTAEGWAAARGLPALTLTTFSEVAWNRPYYERLGFRVLADDEIT
;
A
#
# COMPACT_ATOMS: atom_id res chain seq x y z
N MET A 1 -11.30 -21.44 -8.02
CA MET A 1 -12.13 -20.25 -8.30
C MET A 1 -11.35 -19.08 -7.75
N SER A 2 -10.90 -18.14 -8.58
CA SER A 2 -10.25 -16.95 -8.06
C SER A 2 -11.33 -16.10 -7.40
N ASP A 3 -11.24 -15.92 -6.07
CA ASP A 3 -12.14 -15.02 -5.36
C ASP A 3 -11.97 -13.62 -5.95
N HIS A 4 -13.06 -13.07 -6.47
CA HIS A 4 -13.04 -11.75 -7.08
C HIS A 4 -12.91 -10.70 -5.97
N LEU A 5 -11.73 -10.08 -5.85
CA LEU A 5 -11.51 -9.01 -4.88
C LEU A 5 -12.06 -7.68 -5.40
N MET A 6 -12.83 -7.00 -4.56
CA MET A 6 -13.35 -5.65 -4.76
C MET A 6 -12.44 -4.63 -4.05
N ILE A 7 -12.08 -3.55 -4.74
CA ILE A 7 -11.35 -2.41 -4.16
C ILE A 7 -12.34 -1.30 -3.84
N ARG A 8 -12.32 -0.79 -2.61
CA ARG A 8 -13.23 0.26 -2.12
C ARG A 8 -12.67 0.96 -0.87
N PRO A 9 -13.25 2.10 -0.44
CA PRO A 9 -12.96 2.64 0.88
C PRO A 9 -13.29 1.63 2.00
N PRO A 10 -12.49 1.56 3.07
CA PRO A 10 -12.79 0.75 4.23
C PRO A 10 -13.95 1.32 5.05
N ARG A 11 -14.57 0.44 5.84
CA ARG A 11 -15.46 0.81 6.94
C ARG A 11 -14.62 0.93 8.22
N PRO A 12 -14.93 1.84 9.17
CA PRO A 12 -14.16 1.95 10.41
C PRO A 12 -14.03 0.64 11.20
N ALA A 13 -15.05 -0.22 11.16
CA ALA A 13 -15.02 -1.55 11.79
C ALA A 13 -13.95 -2.50 11.21
N GLU A 14 -13.39 -2.19 10.04
CA GLU A 14 -12.40 -3.00 9.34
C GLU A 14 -10.96 -2.58 9.63
N PHE A 15 -10.74 -1.49 10.37
CA PHE A 15 -9.39 -0.99 10.64
C PHE A 15 -8.53 -2.01 11.39
N ARG A 16 -9.13 -2.80 12.28
CA ARG A 16 -8.43 -3.91 12.95
C ARG A 16 -7.96 -4.99 11.98
N ALA A 17 -8.76 -5.33 10.97
CA ALA A 17 -8.36 -6.29 9.95
C ALA A 17 -7.25 -5.72 9.06
N VAL A 18 -7.30 -4.42 8.74
CA VAL A 18 -6.21 -3.74 8.02
C VAL A 18 -4.89 -3.81 8.80
N GLN A 19 -4.91 -3.53 10.11
CA GLN A 19 -3.72 -3.67 10.96
C GLN A 19 -3.19 -5.11 10.98
N GLN A 20 -4.07 -6.12 10.95
CA GLN A 20 -3.65 -7.52 10.89
C GLN A 20 -2.98 -7.87 9.55
N VAL A 21 -3.44 -7.30 8.44
CA VAL A 21 -2.79 -7.43 7.12
C VAL A 21 -1.38 -6.85 7.15
N GLU A 22 -1.20 -5.68 7.77
CA GLU A 22 0.10 -5.04 7.96
C GLU A 22 1.07 -5.91 8.76
N VAL A 23 0.63 -6.40 9.93
CA VAL A 23 1.44 -7.29 10.78
C VAL A 23 1.82 -8.57 10.03
N ALA A 24 0.88 -9.19 9.32
CA ALA A 24 1.14 -10.41 8.55
C ALA A 24 2.16 -10.20 7.43
N ALA A 25 2.07 -9.08 6.70
CA ALA A 25 3.03 -8.73 5.67
C ALA A 25 4.40 -8.34 6.25
N GLY A 26 4.41 -7.57 7.34
CA GLY A 26 5.60 -7.14 8.08
C GLY A 26 6.44 -8.32 8.56
N ALA A 27 5.81 -9.40 9.01
CA ALA A 27 6.50 -10.62 9.43
C ALA A 27 7.40 -11.25 8.34
N LEU A 28 7.15 -10.99 7.05
CA LEU A 28 8.01 -11.45 5.97
C LEU A 28 9.39 -10.78 6.01
N PHE A 29 9.50 -9.54 6.49
CA PHE A 29 10.77 -8.81 6.59
C PHE A 29 11.71 -9.42 7.63
N ALA A 30 11.19 -10.09 8.66
CA ALA A 30 12.00 -10.84 9.61
C ALA A 30 12.83 -11.93 8.91
N SER A 31 12.28 -12.57 7.87
CA SER A 31 12.95 -13.65 7.13
C SER A 31 14.17 -13.18 6.32
N VAL A 32 14.32 -11.87 6.11
CA VAL A 32 15.46 -11.26 5.40
C VAL A 32 16.34 -10.40 6.31
N GLY A 33 16.27 -10.63 7.62
CA GLY A 33 17.12 -9.92 8.59
C GLY A 33 16.67 -8.50 8.90
N MET A 34 15.47 -8.09 8.48
CA MET A 34 14.89 -6.78 8.75
C MET A 34 13.90 -6.84 9.93
N GLY A 35 14.37 -7.35 11.08
CA GLY A 35 13.54 -7.53 12.28
C GLY A 35 12.87 -6.24 12.78
N LEU A 36 13.56 -5.09 12.69
CA LEU A 36 13.01 -3.80 13.10
C LEU A 36 11.84 -3.32 12.21
N VAL A 37 11.81 -3.73 10.94
CA VAL A 37 10.67 -3.47 10.04
C VAL A 37 9.49 -4.37 10.40
N ALA A 38 9.77 -5.61 10.81
CA ALA A 38 8.74 -6.55 11.24
C ALA A 38 8.12 -6.20 12.60
N GLU A 39 8.85 -5.46 13.44
CA GLU A 39 8.40 -4.98 14.76
C GLU A 39 7.72 -3.60 14.70
N HIS A 40 7.65 -2.97 13.52
CA HIS A 40 7.00 -1.67 13.38
C HIS A 40 5.51 -1.78 13.70
N GLU A 41 5.02 -0.87 14.56
CA GLU A 41 3.60 -0.84 14.90
C GLU A 41 2.78 -0.38 13.69
N PRO A 42 1.66 -1.04 13.38
CA PRO A 42 0.79 -0.59 12.30
C PRO A 42 0.16 0.75 12.66
N PHE A 43 -0.28 1.49 11.63
CA PHE A 43 -1.01 2.75 11.82
C PHE A 43 -2.16 2.60 12.82
N THR A 44 -2.27 3.57 13.72
CA THR A 44 -3.37 3.64 14.69
C THR A 44 -4.71 3.84 13.97
N THR A 45 -5.82 3.49 14.63
CA THR A 45 -7.15 3.69 14.02
C THR A 45 -7.45 5.16 13.75
N ILE A 46 -6.85 6.08 14.51
CA ILE A 46 -7.00 7.54 14.33
C ILE A 46 -6.27 8.00 13.07
N GLU A 47 -5.04 7.54 12.86
CA GLU A 47 -4.28 7.83 11.63
C GLU A 47 -5.02 7.30 10.40
N LEU A 48 -5.51 6.05 10.47
CA LEU A 48 -6.31 5.42 9.43
C LEU A 48 -7.61 6.19 9.14
N GLU A 49 -8.29 6.70 10.16
CA GLU A 49 -9.47 7.55 9.99
C GLU A 49 -9.13 8.84 9.23
N GLY A 50 -7.98 9.45 9.51
CA GLY A 50 -7.49 10.61 8.77
C GLY A 50 -7.33 10.35 7.27
N PHE A 51 -6.79 9.18 6.87
CA PHE A 51 -6.72 8.81 5.45
C PHE A 51 -8.10 8.56 4.84
N LEU A 52 -9.01 7.95 5.60
CA LEU A 52 -10.40 7.72 5.16
C LEU A 52 -11.12 9.05 4.88
N ASP A 53 -11.01 10.01 5.77
CA ASP A 53 -11.66 11.33 5.66
C ASP A 53 -11.19 12.11 4.43
N ARG A 54 -9.92 11.93 4.02
CA ARG A 54 -9.35 12.53 2.80
C ARG A 54 -9.72 11.77 1.52
N GLY A 55 -10.43 10.65 1.64
CA GLY A 55 -10.71 9.74 0.52
C GLY A 55 -9.43 9.16 -0.08
N ALA A 56 -8.43 8.89 0.76
CA ALA A 56 -7.10 8.45 0.40
C ALA A 56 -6.74 7.09 1.02
N PHE A 57 -7.76 6.26 1.27
CA PHE A 57 -7.66 4.94 1.88
C PHE A 57 -8.56 3.94 1.14
N TRP A 58 -7.98 2.82 0.68
CA TRP A 58 -8.71 1.72 0.05
C TRP A 58 -8.30 0.38 0.65
N VAL A 59 -9.24 -0.57 0.58
CA VAL A 59 -9.02 -1.98 0.89
C VAL A 59 -9.40 -2.84 -0.31
N ALA A 60 -8.68 -3.94 -0.52
CA ALA A 60 -9.12 -5.04 -1.37
C ALA A 60 -9.71 -6.15 -0.50
N THR A 61 -10.94 -6.57 -0.81
CA THR A 61 -11.69 -7.52 0.01
C THR A 61 -12.41 -8.57 -0.85
N PRO A 62 -12.44 -9.85 -0.45
CA PRO A 62 -13.35 -10.84 -1.02
C PRO A 62 -14.81 -10.43 -0.81
N VAL A 63 -15.72 -10.95 -1.64
CA VAL A 63 -17.15 -10.67 -1.47
C VAL A 63 -17.63 -11.20 -0.11
N GLY A 64 -18.03 -10.28 0.77
CA GLY A 64 -18.50 -10.62 2.13
C GLY A 64 -17.39 -11.00 3.12
N GLY A 65 -16.12 -10.86 2.75
CA GLY A 65 -14.97 -11.17 3.60
C GLY A 65 -14.32 -9.93 4.21
N ASP A 66 -13.26 -10.16 4.98
CA ASP A 66 -12.41 -9.11 5.53
C ASP A 66 -11.41 -8.57 4.48
N PRO A 67 -10.86 -7.36 4.67
CA PRO A 67 -9.74 -6.86 3.87
C PRO A 67 -8.55 -7.83 3.85
N VAL A 68 -7.99 -8.06 2.67
CA VAL A 68 -6.77 -8.87 2.46
C VAL A 68 -5.61 -8.05 1.89
N ALA A 69 -5.86 -6.79 1.56
CA ALA A 69 -4.86 -5.82 1.15
C ALA A 69 -5.40 -4.40 1.39
N TYR A 70 -4.52 -3.42 1.49
CA TYR A 70 -4.90 -2.02 1.60
C TYR A 70 -3.87 -1.08 0.99
N LEU A 71 -4.32 0.17 0.80
CA LEU A 71 -3.59 1.26 0.20
C LEU A 71 -3.88 2.55 0.96
N LEU A 72 -2.82 3.25 1.37
CA LEU A 72 -2.87 4.61 1.91
C LEU A 72 -2.10 5.54 0.97
N VAL A 73 -2.69 6.68 0.68
CA VAL A 73 -2.08 7.73 -0.16
C VAL A 73 -2.12 9.05 0.59
N GLU A 74 -1.10 9.86 0.41
CA GLU A 74 -1.07 11.25 0.85
C GLU A 74 -0.56 12.18 -0.25
N GLU A 75 -0.71 13.47 -0.05
CA GLU A 75 -0.12 14.47 -0.95
C GLU A 75 1.16 15.00 -0.31
N VAL A 76 2.29 14.81 -0.97
CA VAL A 76 3.62 15.24 -0.53
C VAL A 76 4.26 16.02 -1.66
N ASP A 77 4.68 17.25 -1.38
CA ASP A 77 5.31 18.16 -2.34
C ASP A 77 4.54 18.30 -3.67
N GLY A 78 3.20 18.33 -3.56
CA GLY A 78 2.29 18.44 -4.70
C GLY A 78 2.21 17.19 -5.58
N CYS A 79 2.70 16.04 -5.10
CA CYS A 79 2.58 14.73 -5.74
C CYS A 79 1.73 13.79 -4.90
N ALA A 80 1.14 12.76 -5.53
CA ALA A 80 0.55 11.66 -4.77
C ALA A 80 1.67 10.75 -4.26
N HIS A 81 1.73 10.50 -2.97
CA HIS A 81 2.67 9.56 -2.35
C HIS A 81 1.91 8.33 -1.85
N ILE A 82 2.31 7.14 -2.31
CA ILE A 82 1.86 5.89 -1.70
C ILE A 82 2.61 5.74 -0.39
N GLU A 83 1.95 6.11 0.70
CA GLU A 83 2.47 5.94 2.05
C GLU A 83 2.54 4.46 2.42
N GLN A 84 1.52 3.70 2.01
CA GLN A 84 1.47 2.27 2.30
C GLN A 84 0.72 1.51 1.23
N VAL A 85 1.28 0.38 0.78
CA VAL A 85 0.58 -0.60 -0.05
C VAL A 85 0.95 -2.00 0.40
N THR A 86 -0.02 -2.69 0.98
CA THR A 86 0.23 -3.96 1.65
C THR A 86 -0.75 -5.00 1.18
N VAL A 87 -0.24 -6.18 0.83
CA VAL A 87 -1.05 -7.36 0.48
C VAL A 87 -0.72 -8.45 1.49
N HIS A 88 -1.74 -9.07 2.06
CA HIS A 88 -1.58 -10.21 2.94
C HIS A 88 -0.79 -11.33 2.22
N PRO A 89 0.20 -11.99 2.86
CA PRO A 89 1.06 -12.97 2.20
C PRO A 89 0.31 -14.07 1.43
N ASP A 90 -0.78 -14.59 2.01
CA ASP A 90 -1.62 -15.63 1.38
C ASP A 90 -2.37 -15.16 0.12
N HIS A 91 -2.45 -13.84 -0.08
CA HIS A 91 -3.08 -13.20 -1.25
C HIS A 91 -2.04 -12.58 -2.19
N GLY A 92 -0.74 -12.82 -1.95
CA GLY A 92 0.36 -12.36 -2.78
C GLY A 92 0.35 -12.97 -4.19
N ARG A 93 1.06 -12.31 -5.13
CA ARG A 93 1.25 -12.78 -6.52
C ARG A 93 -0.03 -12.96 -7.36
N GLN A 94 -1.15 -12.40 -6.92
CA GLN A 94 -2.45 -12.45 -7.61
C GLN A 94 -2.80 -11.11 -8.30
N GLY A 95 -1.84 -10.19 -8.44
CA GLY A 95 -2.05 -8.88 -9.07
C GLY A 95 -2.78 -7.85 -8.21
N VAL A 96 -3.09 -8.15 -6.94
CA VAL A 96 -3.82 -7.25 -6.03
C VAL A 96 -3.07 -5.94 -5.80
N GLY A 97 -1.77 -6.01 -5.53
CA GLY A 97 -0.95 -4.82 -5.32
C GLY A 97 -0.90 -3.90 -6.55
N ALA A 98 -0.82 -4.47 -7.75
CA ALA A 98 -0.86 -3.68 -8.99
C ALA A 98 -2.19 -2.93 -9.14
N ARG A 99 -3.32 -3.59 -8.89
CA ARG A 99 -4.64 -2.95 -8.92
C ARG A 99 -4.81 -1.84 -7.87
N LEU A 100 -4.16 -1.97 -6.72
CA LEU A 100 -4.13 -0.91 -5.71
C LEU A 100 -3.29 0.28 -6.19
N VAL A 101 -2.12 0.03 -6.78
CA VAL A 101 -1.31 1.10 -7.40
C VAL A 101 -2.10 1.83 -8.50
N ASP A 102 -2.80 1.10 -9.38
CA ASP A 102 -3.69 1.71 -10.39
C ASP A 102 -4.79 2.58 -9.74
N THR A 103 -5.24 2.22 -8.54
CA THR A 103 -6.21 3.01 -7.78
C THR A 103 -5.60 4.33 -7.29
N ALA A 104 -4.35 4.32 -6.83
CA ALA A 104 -3.62 5.55 -6.48
C ALA A 104 -3.40 6.44 -7.71
N GLU A 105 -3.04 5.87 -8.86
CA GLU A 105 -2.90 6.61 -10.12
C GLU A 105 -4.20 7.31 -10.52
N GLY A 106 -5.33 6.59 -10.46
CA GLY A 106 -6.65 7.18 -10.72
C GLY A 106 -7.00 8.31 -9.74
N TRP A 107 -6.67 8.15 -8.46
CA TRP A 107 -6.86 9.17 -7.44
C TRP A 107 -6.02 10.43 -7.69
N ALA A 108 -4.76 10.25 -8.09
CA ALA A 108 -3.83 11.32 -8.42
C ALA A 108 -4.27 12.08 -9.68
N ALA A 109 -4.65 11.35 -10.73
CA ALA A 109 -5.13 11.92 -11.99
C ALA A 109 -6.42 12.75 -11.78
N ALA A 110 -7.35 12.26 -10.96
CA ALA A 110 -8.57 13.00 -10.62
C ALA A 110 -8.31 14.32 -9.90
N ARG A 111 -7.12 14.49 -9.30
CA ARG A 111 -6.68 15.70 -8.60
C ARG A 111 -5.70 16.55 -9.42
N GLY A 112 -5.32 16.09 -10.62
CA GLY A 112 -4.33 16.77 -11.45
C GLY A 112 -2.91 16.74 -10.87
N LEU A 113 -2.61 15.78 -9.99
CA LEU A 113 -1.27 15.61 -9.43
C LEU A 113 -0.32 15.05 -10.52
N PRO A 114 0.90 15.57 -10.65
CA PRO A 114 1.77 15.31 -11.79
C PRO A 114 2.49 13.96 -11.72
N ALA A 115 2.58 13.37 -10.52
CA ALA A 115 3.34 12.15 -10.29
C ALA A 115 2.77 11.32 -9.13
N LEU A 116 3.10 10.03 -9.17
CA LEU A 116 2.92 9.08 -8.09
C LEU A 116 4.31 8.67 -7.58
N THR A 117 4.54 8.82 -6.27
CA THR A 117 5.82 8.52 -5.62
C THR A 117 5.61 7.49 -4.50
N LEU A 118 6.70 6.84 -4.06
CA LEU A 118 6.73 5.94 -2.91
C LEU A 118 8.16 5.81 -2.40
N THR A 119 8.32 5.35 -1.17
CA THR A 119 9.62 4.86 -0.68
C THR A 119 9.57 3.34 -0.48
N THR A 120 10.72 2.69 -0.63
CA THR A 120 10.81 1.24 -0.40
C THR A 120 12.23 0.84 -0.04
N PHE A 121 12.41 -0.29 0.64
CA PHE A 121 13.72 -0.87 0.88
C PHE A 121 14.28 -1.46 -0.42
N SER A 122 15.14 -0.72 -1.12
CA SER A 122 15.70 -1.12 -2.43
C SER A 122 16.55 -2.39 -2.38
N GLU A 123 17.19 -2.65 -1.24
CA GLU A 123 18.03 -3.84 -0.99
C GLU A 123 17.20 -5.11 -0.81
N VAL A 124 15.88 -4.99 -0.63
CA VAL A 124 14.97 -6.13 -0.57
C VAL A 124 14.68 -6.59 -2.00
N ALA A 125 15.16 -7.80 -2.32
CA ALA A 125 15.22 -8.34 -3.68
C ALA A 125 13.87 -8.35 -4.43
N TRP A 126 12.74 -8.38 -3.72
CA TRP A 126 11.41 -8.35 -4.35
C TRP A 126 10.85 -6.94 -4.55
N ASN A 127 11.32 -5.91 -3.84
CA ASN A 127 10.70 -4.59 -3.85
C ASN A 127 11.03 -3.82 -5.13
N ARG A 128 12.33 -3.56 -5.39
CA ARG A 128 12.75 -2.76 -6.56
C ARG A 128 12.25 -3.36 -7.88
N PRO A 129 12.45 -4.66 -8.19
CA PRO A 129 11.95 -5.24 -9.44
C PRO A 129 10.42 -5.31 -9.52
N TYR A 130 9.71 -5.25 -8.39
CA TYR A 130 8.26 -5.17 -8.38
C TYR A 130 7.80 -3.79 -8.87
N TYR A 131 8.31 -2.72 -8.29
CA TYR A 131 7.91 -1.35 -8.66
C TYR A 131 8.40 -0.95 -10.04
N GLU A 132 9.59 -1.38 -10.48
CA GLU A 132 10.06 -1.15 -11.86
C GLU A 132 9.11 -1.78 -12.90
N ARG A 133 8.54 -2.96 -12.62
CA ARG A 133 7.54 -3.58 -13.51
C ARG A 133 6.21 -2.84 -13.54
N LEU A 134 5.91 -2.06 -12.50
CA LEU A 134 4.75 -1.17 -12.46
C LEU A 134 5.03 0.20 -13.08
N GLY A 135 6.23 0.42 -13.64
CA GLY A 135 6.61 1.66 -14.32
C GLY A 135 7.26 2.72 -13.42
N PHE A 136 7.48 2.42 -12.14
CA PHE A 136 8.28 3.30 -11.28
C PHE A 136 9.74 3.24 -11.67
N ARG A 137 10.46 4.33 -11.40
CA ARG A 137 11.91 4.41 -11.50
C ARG A 137 12.49 4.94 -10.21
N VAL A 138 13.74 4.59 -9.94
CA VAL A 138 14.50 5.21 -8.85
C VAL A 138 14.79 6.66 -9.23
N LEU A 139 14.61 7.57 -8.27
CA LEU A 139 15.12 8.94 -8.37
C LEU A 139 16.59 8.92 -7.93
N ALA A 140 17.46 9.50 -8.73
CA ALA A 140 18.86 9.68 -8.36
C ALA A 140 19.01 10.74 -7.27
N ASP A 141 20.14 10.74 -6.55
CA ASP A 141 20.39 11.68 -5.45
C ASP A 141 20.30 13.15 -5.89
N ASP A 142 20.60 13.46 -7.16
CA ASP A 142 20.49 14.79 -7.75
C ASP A 142 19.07 15.17 -8.18
N GLU A 143 18.13 14.22 -8.13
CA GLU A 143 16.70 14.45 -8.33
C GLU A 143 15.94 14.65 -7.00
N ILE A 144 16.61 14.44 -5.85
CA ILE A 144 16.07 14.63 -4.50
C ILE A 144 16.66 15.94 -3.94
N THR A 145 15.83 16.95 -3.65
CA THR A 145 16.30 18.28 -3.21
C THR A 145 15.94 18.58 -1.76
#